data_AF-A0A2A4J310-F1
#
_entry.id   AF-A0A2A4J310-F1
#
_cell.length_a   1.000
_cell.length_b   1.000
_cell.length_c   1.000
_cell.angle_alpha   90.00
_cell.angle_beta   90.00
_cell.angle_gamma   90.00
#
_symmetry.space_group_name_H-M   'P 1'
#
loop_
_entity.id
_entity.type
_entity.pdbx_description
1 polymer ?
#
loop_
_entity_poly.entity_id
_entity_poly.type
_entity_poly.pdbx_seq_one_letter_code
_entity_poly.pdbx_strand_id
1 'polypeptide(L)'
;MNTFFQKPPQRKWTWRHPDGHKNEYDYILTDRKNIVTDVTVLNRFSTSSDHRLVRAVVKLNIQKERRTLTKRPKVLPRDVMIEVIRANKSKYQTLVEDKLNTTKMQTMSIEDLNQHITDALKSSVETITPKDVGNFKPQKLSQETLNLLEDRRMMRQNGDTDTPTFRKLQRRIRQSIKDDLQQYQEKLITRALEQNTSRRVLKAKLSSGKKEIFQLFNNRNEVISNREQLLDIARTFYSSLYESKVLDQSRENETYRTRPPVINIGSEEIPDVLVDEIELALHQMKNGKAPGQDNILPDMLKLGPPGLRNALAFLFTNQIFRSNRIPQKLKSKVFDQCVLPVFTYGMETATLTLKSAESLRVAQRAMERCMLGITLLDHKTNEWIRNKTRVRDVVNTITRWKWRWAGHIARMSEDRWTRRVMEWRPWGNTRGRGRPPQRWVDDIKTHAGPNWMQVARDRKSWKNMEEAYVRKRIS
;
A
#
# COMPACT_ATOMS: atom_id res chain seq x y z
N MET A 1 -32.83 -8.81 12.09
CA MET A 1 -33.97 -8.29 11.32
C MET A 1 -35.29 -8.95 11.72
N ASN A 2 -35.30 -10.22 12.10
CA ASN A 2 -36.49 -10.95 12.52
C ASN A 2 -37.32 -10.21 13.60
N THR A 3 -36.65 -9.60 14.58
CA THR A 3 -37.28 -8.83 15.66
C THR A 3 -37.85 -7.47 15.25
N PHE A 4 -37.51 -6.95 14.06
CA PHE A 4 -38.00 -5.66 13.58
C PHE A 4 -39.43 -5.74 12.98
N PHE A 5 -39.87 -6.93 12.58
CA PHE A 5 -41.20 -7.15 12.01
C PHE A 5 -42.08 -7.84 13.05
N GLN A 6 -43.21 -7.22 13.40
CA GLN A 6 -44.14 -7.84 14.35
C GLN A 6 -44.82 -9.06 13.69
N LYS A 7 -44.61 -10.24 14.28
CA LYS A 7 -45.17 -11.53 13.82
C LYS A 7 -45.84 -12.25 14.99
N PRO A 8 -46.87 -13.08 14.72
CA PRO A 8 -47.48 -13.91 15.77
C PRO A 8 -46.47 -14.95 16.29
N PRO A 9 -46.56 -15.40 17.57
CA PRO A 9 -45.58 -16.29 18.21
C PRO A 9 -45.26 -17.56 17.40
N GLN A 10 -46.28 -18.14 16.75
CA GLN A 10 -46.15 -19.32 15.87
C GLN A 10 -45.24 -19.12 14.64
N ARG A 11 -44.92 -17.87 14.29
CA ARG A 11 -44.05 -17.48 13.17
C ARG A 11 -42.71 -16.88 13.64
N LYS A 12 -42.39 -16.95 14.93
CA LYS A 12 -41.13 -16.45 15.49
C LYS A 12 -40.09 -17.53 15.69
N TRP A 13 -40.49 -18.69 16.22
CA TRP A 13 -39.55 -19.76 16.51
C TRP A 13 -38.99 -20.40 15.24
N THR A 14 -37.69 -20.65 15.25
CA THR A 14 -36.93 -21.25 14.14
C THR A 14 -36.41 -22.63 14.50
N TRP A 15 -36.36 -22.98 15.78
CA TRP A 15 -35.88 -24.27 16.27
C TRP A 15 -36.79 -24.86 17.34
N ARG A 16 -36.90 -26.19 17.39
CA ARG A 16 -37.67 -26.94 18.40
C ARG A 16 -36.81 -28.01 19.08
N HIS A 17 -36.65 -27.91 20.39
CA HIS A 17 -36.01 -28.92 21.24
C HIS A 17 -36.80 -30.25 21.20
N PRO A 18 -36.15 -31.43 21.35
CA PRO A 18 -36.82 -32.72 21.51
C PRO A 18 -37.95 -32.71 22.56
N ASP A 19 -37.70 -32.09 23.73
CA ASP A 19 -38.68 -31.89 24.81
C ASP A 19 -39.86 -30.94 24.49
N GLY A 20 -39.92 -30.39 23.27
CA GLY A 20 -41.05 -29.60 22.78
C GLY A 20 -40.90 -28.07 22.93
N HIS A 21 -39.87 -27.59 23.60
CA HIS A 21 -39.55 -26.15 23.70
C HIS A 21 -39.18 -25.56 22.33
N LYS A 22 -39.57 -24.29 22.09
CA LYS A 22 -39.40 -23.62 20.80
C LYS A 22 -38.66 -22.30 20.97
N ASN A 23 -37.53 -22.14 20.27
CA ASN A 23 -36.67 -20.97 20.37
C ASN A 23 -36.47 -20.30 19.00
N GLU A 24 -36.11 -19.02 19.03
CA GLU A 24 -35.67 -18.24 17.87
C GLU A 24 -34.15 -18.11 17.92
N TYR A 25 -33.43 -18.90 17.14
CA TYR A 25 -31.96 -18.86 17.08
C TYR A 25 -31.43 -18.28 15.76
N ASP A 26 -32.23 -18.35 14.70
CA ASP A 26 -31.78 -18.02 13.34
C ASP A 26 -32.17 -16.58 12.98
N TYR A 27 -31.17 -15.69 12.95
CA TYR A 27 -31.37 -14.27 12.66
C TYR A 27 -30.77 -13.83 11.33
N ILE A 28 -31.51 -13.03 10.59
CA ILE A 28 -30.99 -12.33 9.41
C ILE A 28 -30.46 -10.95 9.84
N LEU A 29 -29.19 -10.67 9.54
CA LEU A 29 -28.52 -9.40 9.84
C LEU A 29 -28.30 -8.59 8.56
N THR A 30 -28.45 -7.26 8.65
CA THR A 30 -28.14 -6.33 7.55
C THR A 30 -27.71 -4.97 8.10
N ASP A 31 -26.77 -4.34 7.42
CA ASP A 31 -26.37 -2.94 7.58
C ASP A 31 -27.38 -1.97 6.93
N ARG A 32 -28.25 -2.48 6.04
CA ARG A 32 -29.23 -1.70 5.27
C ARG A 32 -30.65 -2.11 5.60
N LYS A 33 -31.18 -1.65 6.73
CA LYS A 33 -32.54 -1.97 7.18
C LYS A 33 -33.62 -1.61 6.16
N ASN A 34 -33.42 -0.54 5.38
CA ASN A 34 -34.42 0.05 4.48
C ASN A 34 -34.76 -0.80 3.25
N ILE A 35 -33.95 -1.81 2.91
CA ILE A 35 -34.20 -2.69 1.74
C ILE A 35 -34.95 -3.96 2.11
N VAL A 36 -34.97 -4.34 3.39
CA VAL A 36 -35.70 -5.52 3.87
C VAL A 36 -37.12 -5.08 4.18
N THR A 37 -38.11 -5.66 3.48
CA THR A 37 -39.52 -5.31 3.65
C THR A 37 -40.25 -6.28 4.57
N ASP A 38 -39.75 -7.51 4.70
CA ASP A 38 -40.31 -8.50 5.61
C ASP A 38 -39.28 -9.57 6.00
N VAL A 39 -39.41 -10.14 7.19
CA VAL A 39 -38.72 -11.37 7.59
C VAL A 39 -39.75 -12.31 8.23
N THR A 40 -39.85 -13.53 7.71
CA THR A 40 -40.86 -14.51 8.12
C THR A 40 -40.28 -15.91 8.24
N VAL A 41 -40.69 -16.64 9.27
CA VAL A 41 -40.46 -18.09 9.33
C VAL A 41 -41.52 -18.80 8.47
N LEU A 42 -41.08 -19.74 7.64
CA LEU A 42 -41.92 -20.50 6.73
C LEU A 42 -42.48 -21.74 7.43
N ASN A 43 -43.81 -21.83 7.49
CA ASN A 43 -44.50 -22.91 8.20
C ASN A 43 -44.96 -24.05 7.28
N ARG A 44 -44.94 -23.83 5.96
CA ARG A 44 -45.55 -24.73 4.97
C ARG A 44 -44.59 -25.82 4.47
N PHE A 45 -43.31 -25.72 4.78
CA PHE A 45 -42.29 -26.66 4.35
C PHE A 45 -41.82 -27.45 5.56
N SER A 46 -41.98 -28.77 5.51
CA SER A 46 -41.37 -29.69 6.47
C SER A 46 -39.98 -30.06 5.95
N THR A 47 -38.93 -29.66 6.66
CA THR A 47 -37.52 -29.95 6.34
C THR A 47 -37.04 -31.25 6.99
N SER A 48 -37.94 -32.05 7.58
CA SER A 48 -37.59 -33.25 8.38
C SER A 48 -36.52 -32.99 9.45
N SER A 49 -36.40 -31.74 9.91
CA SER A 49 -35.45 -31.27 10.91
C SER A 49 -36.21 -30.51 11.99
N ASP A 50 -35.57 -30.38 13.15
CA ASP A 50 -35.90 -29.51 14.26
C ASP A 50 -35.82 -28.00 13.92
N HIS A 51 -35.28 -27.62 12.75
CA HIS A 51 -35.21 -26.25 12.25
C HIS A 51 -36.30 -25.88 11.23
N ARG A 52 -36.65 -24.60 11.19
CA ARG A 52 -37.56 -23.99 10.21
C ARG A 52 -36.84 -22.96 9.36
N LEU A 53 -37.23 -22.88 8.09
CA LEU A 53 -36.68 -21.91 7.16
C LEU A 53 -37.11 -20.48 7.50
N VAL A 54 -36.13 -19.57 7.52
CA VAL A 54 -36.35 -18.13 7.65
C VAL A 54 -36.20 -17.47 6.27
N ARG A 55 -37.16 -16.62 5.91
CA ARG A 55 -37.18 -15.90 4.63
C ARG A 55 -37.20 -14.40 4.87
N ALA A 56 -36.20 -13.70 4.34
CA ALA A 56 -36.25 -12.25 4.16
C ALA A 56 -36.78 -11.89 2.77
N VAL A 57 -37.63 -10.88 2.70
CA VAL A 57 -38.05 -10.24 1.45
C VAL A 57 -37.26 -8.94 1.31
N VAL A 58 -36.50 -8.83 0.22
CA VAL A 58 -35.64 -7.67 -0.05
C VAL A 58 -36.15 -6.98 -1.30
N LYS A 59 -36.42 -5.67 -1.19
CA LYS A 59 -36.81 -4.82 -2.32
C LYS A 59 -35.66 -3.89 -2.68
N LEU A 60 -34.97 -4.22 -3.77
CA LEU A 60 -33.87 -3.41 -4.30
C LEU A 60 -34.37 -2.50 -5.42
N ASN A 61 -34.20 -1.18 -5.26
CA ASN A 61 -34.34 -0.27 -6.39
C ASN A 61 -33.01 -0.22 -7.15
N ILE A 62 -32.87 -1.13 -8.13
CA ILE A 62 -31.65 -1.29 -8.92
C ILE A 62 -31.26 0.02 -9.62
N GLN A 63 -32.22 0.82 -10.09
CA GLN A 63 -31.93 2.09 -10.77
C GLN A 63 -31.40 3.14 -9.80
N LYS A 64 -32.00 3.26 -8.60
CA LYS A 64 -31.50 4.15 -7.54
C LYS A 64 -30.11 3.69 -7.10
N GLU A 65 -29.92 2.40 -6.89
CA GLU A 65 -28.65 1.85 -6.43
C GLU A 65 -27.53 2.00 -7.47
N ARG A 66 -27.85 1.75 -8.74
CA ARG A 66 -26.96 2.04 -9.86
C ARG A 66 -26.64 3.54 -9.92
N ARG A 67 -27.61 4.44 -9.70
CA ARG A 67 -27.34 5.89 -9.59
C ARG A 67 -26.45 6.21 -8.39
N THR A 68 -26.61 5.58 -7.24
CA THR A 68 -25.74 5.80 -6.07
C THR A 68 -24.31 5.32 -6.36
N LEU A 69 -24.16 4.15 -6.98
CA LEU A 69 -22.86 3.56 -7.35
C LEU A 69 -22.18 4.31 -8.52
N THR A 70 -22.95 4.95 -9.41
CA THR A 70 -22.42 5.72 -10.55
C THR A 70 -22.28 7.21 -10.28
N LYS A 71 -22.88 7.72 -9.19
CA LYS A 71 -22.64 9.09 -8.73
C LYS A 71 -21.15 9.24 -8.43
N ARG A 72 -20.49 10.11 -9.18
CA ARG A 72 -19.13 10.51 -8.85
C ARG A 72 -19.16 11.18 -7.48
N PRO A 73 -18.27 10.80 -6.55
CA PRO A 73 -18.16 11.49 -5.27
C PRO A 73 -17.84 12.97 -5.55
N LYS A 74 -18.44 13.87 -4.76
CA LYS A 74 -18.19 15.32 -4.83
C LYS A 74 -16.82 15.65 -4.20
N VAL A 75 -15.77 15.03 -4.69
CA VAL A 75 -14.40 15.19 -4.20
C VAL A 75 -13.56 15.79 -5.33
N LEU A 76 -12.67 16.72 -4.98
CA LEU A 76 -11.80 17.35 -5.96
C LEU A 76 -10.96 16.25 -6.64
N PRO A 77 -10.72 16.36 -7.95
CA PRO A 77 -9.68 15.55 -8.58
C PRO A 77 -8.36 15.72 -7.81
N ARG A 78 -7.61 14.63 -7.63
CA ARG A 78 -6.39 14.62 -6.80
C ARG A 78 -5.39 15.70 -7.21
N ASP A 79 -5.18 15.86 -8.51
CA ASP A 79 -4.28 16.87 -9.07
C ASP A 79 -4.68 18.29 -8.62
N VAL A 80 -5.99 18.56 -8.53
CA VAL A 80 -6.55 19.85 -8.10
C VAL A 80 -6.43 20.02 -6.60
N MET A 81 -6.70 18.97 -5.82
CA MET A 81 -6.52 18.99 -4.37
C MET A 81 -5.07 19.32 -3.98
N ILE A 82 -4.09 18.75 -4.70
CA ILE A 82 -2.67 19.03 -4.50
C ILE A 82 -2.35 20.50 -4.81
N GLU A 83 -2.90 21.05 -5.91
CA GLU A 83 -2.74 22.47 -6.24
C GLU A 83 -3.34 23.39 -5.18
N VAL A 84 -4.53 23.07 -4.67
CA VAL A 84 -5.18 23.84 -3.60
C VAL A 84 -4.32 23.85 -2.33
N ILE A 85 -3.75 22.69 -1.94
CA ILE A 85 -2.86 22.61 -0.78
C ILE A 85 -1.58 23.42 -1.01
N ARG A 86 -0.98 23.36 -2.23
CA ARG A 86 0.22 24.15 -2.55
C ARG A 86 -0.05 25.65 -2.56
N ALA A 87 -1.16 26.08 -3.16
CA ALA A 87 -1.56 27.48 -3.22
C ALA A 87 -1.84 28.05 -1.83
N ASN A 88 -2.37 27.23 -0.91
CA ASN A 88 -2.70 27.61 0.45
C ASN A 88 -1.72 27.03 1.49
N LYS A 89 -0.45 26.82 1.13
CA LYS A 89 0.52 26.09 1.97
C LYS A 89 0.64 26.65 3.38
N SER A 90 0.77 27.97 3.55
CA SER A 90 0.90 28.60 4.86
C SER A 90 -0.33 28.35 5.73
N LYS A 91 -1.52 28.64 5.20
CA LYS A 91 -2.80 28.40 5.87
C LYS A 91 -3.01 26.93 6.22
N TYR A 92 -2.64 26.01 5.32
CA TYR A 92 -2.70 24.57 5.57
C TYR A 92 -1.80 24.17 6.73
N GLN A 93 -0.56 24.64 6.75
CA GLN A 93 0.41 24.34 7.80
C GLN A 93 -0.06 24.83 9.16
N THR A 94 -0.53 26.08 9.26
CA THR A 94 -1.09 26.63 10.50
C THR A 94 -2.29 25.82 11.00
N LEU A 95 -3.26 25.52 10.12
CA LEU A 95 -4.44 24.74 10.49
C LEU A 95 -4.10 23.32 10.97
N VAL A 96 -3.08 22.68 10.40
CA VAL A 96 -2.63 21.37 10.84
C VAL A 96 -1.92 21.47 12.19
N GLU A 97 -1.05 22.45 12.37
CA GLU A 97 -0.32 22.66 13.63
C GLU A 97 -1.28 22.99 14.78
N ASP A 98 -2.25 23.89 14.57
CA ASP A 98 -3.25 24.25 15.58
C ASP A 98 -4.10 23.05 16.04
N LYS A 99 -4.37 22.12 15.12
CA LYS A 99 -5.13 20.90 15.41
C LYS A 99 -4.27 19.82 16.03
N LEU A 100 -2.97 19.77 15.71
CA LEU A 100 -1.99 18.87 16.32
C LEU A 100 -1.53 19.46 17.66
N ASN A 101 -2.34 19.28 18.70
CA ASN A 101 -1.95 19.71 20.04
C ASN A 101 -0.95 18.73 20.66
N THR A 102 0.35 19.03 20.56
CA THR A 102 1.48 18.20 21.02
C THR A 102 1.34 17.75 22.48
N THR A 103 0.76 18.57 23.35
CA THR A 103 0.62 18.30 24.79
C THR A 103 -0.38 17.18 25.09
N LYS A 104 -1.40 16.97 24.22
CA LYS A 104 -2.37 15.88 24.37
C LYS A 104 -1.89 14.55 23.80
N MET A 105 -0.86 14.55 22.95
CA MET A 105 -0.43 13.34 22.23
C MET A 105 0.16 12.26 23.14
N GLN A 106 0.72 12.64 24.29
CA GLN A 106 1.38 11.71 25.21
C GLN A 106 0.40 10.78 25.93
N THR A 107 -0.85 11.19 26.11
CA THR A 107 -1.87 10.42 26.84
C THR A 107 -2.74 9.55 25.92
N MET A 108 -2.72 9.81 24.61
CA MET A 108 -3.57 9.16 23.61
C MET A 108 -3.13 7.72 23.34
N SER A 109 -4.10 6.87 22.96
CA SER A 109 -3.79 5.55 22.40
C SER A 109 -3.23 5.68 20.98
N ILE A 110 -2.69 4.57 20.45
CA ILE A 110 -2.12 4.52 19.10
C ILE A 110 -3.18 4.82 18.06
N GLU A 111 -4.37 4.21 18.22
CA GLU A 111 -5.51 4.39 17.32
C GLU A 111 -6.02 5.84 17.41
N ASP A 112 -6.16 6.37 18.63
CA ASP A 112 -6.60 7.75 18.83
C ASP A 112 -5.61 8.75 18.26
N LEU A 113 -4.29 8.52 18.45
CA LEU A 113 -3.26 9.40 17.92
C LEU A 113 -3.22 9.37 16.39
N ASN A 114 -3.30 8.17 15.80
CA ASN A 114 -3.34 8.02 14.35
C ASN A 114 -4.61 8.66 13.76
N GLN A 115 -5.75 8.47 14.41
CA GLN A 115 -7.02 9.08 14.02
C GLN A 115 -6.95 10.61 14.15
N HIS A 116 -6.36 11.12 15.23
CA HIS A 116 -6.18 12.55 15.46
C HIS A 116 -5.28 13.19 14.40
N ILE A 117 -4.15 12.56 14.04
CA ILE A 117 -3.30 13.03 12.94
C ILE A 117 -4.06 13.01 11.62
N THR A 118 -4.79 11.92 11.35
CA THR A 118 -5.60 11.75 10.13
C THR A 118 -6.67 12.83 10.01
N ASP A 119 -7.38 13.11 11.09
CA ASP A 119 -8.47 14.08 11.13
C ASP A 119 -7.94 15.51 11.07
N ALA A 120 -6.81 15.81 11.73
CA ALA A 120 -6.14 17.09 11.59
C ALA A 120 -5.78 17.37 10.13
N LEU A 121 -5.20 16.39 9.42
CA LEU A 121 -4.86 16.53 8.01
C LEU A 121 -6.09 16.70 7.12
N LYS A 122 -7.09 15.83 7.27
CA LYS A 122 -8.31 15.86 6.43
C LYS A 122 -9.11 17.12 6.64
N SER A 123 -9.45 17.44 7.88
CA SER A 123 -10.28 18.62 8.19
C SER A 123 -9.58 19.93 7.80
N SER A 124 -8.23 19.98 7.87
CA SER A 124 -7.47 21.14 7.40
C SER A 124 -7.49 21.27 5.89
N VAL A 125 -7.44 20.15 5.14
CA VAL A 125 -7.68 20.20 3.69
C VAL A 125 -9.12 20.61 3.38
N GLU A 126 -10.11 20.05 4.06
CA GLU A 126 -11.52 20.41 3.86
C GLU A 126 -11.78 21.91 4.06
N THR A 127 -11.10 22.52 5.04
CA THR A 127 -11.23 23.97 5.33
C THR A 127 -10.64 24.85 4.23
N ILE A 128 -9.55 24.44 3.58
CA ILE A 128 -8.95 25.18 2.46
C ILE A 128 -9.61 24.87 1.13
N THR A 129 -10.33 23.75 1.02
CA THR A 129 -11.03 23.39 -0.22
C THR A 129 -12.32 24.21 -0.38
N PRO A 130 -12.55 24.82 -1.56
CA PRO A 130 -13.81 25.53 -1.83
C PRO A 130 -15.02 24.61 -1.70
N LYS A 131 -16.15 25.08 -1.14
CA LYS A 131 -17.34 24.25 -0.87
C LYS A 131 -18.06 23.72 -2.14
N ASP A 132 -17.84 24.35 -3.30
CA ASP A 132 -18.51 24.03 -4.57
C ASP A 132 -17.83 22.92 -5.41
N VAL A 133 -17.16 21.98 -4.75
CA VAL A 133 -16.39 20.88 -5.37
C VAL A 133 -17.20 20.03 -6.35
N GLY A 134 -18.51 19.90 -6.11
CA GLY A 134 -19.39 19.00 -6.87
C GLY A 134 -19.45 19.26 -8.38
N ASN A 135 -19.02 20.45 -8.83
CA ASN A 135 -19.04 20.87 -10.23
C ASN A 135 -17.65 21.23 -10.79
N PHE A 136 -16.55 20.93 -10.10
CA PHE A 136 -15.21 21.26 -10.61
C PHE A 136 -14.90 20.47 -11.89
N LYS A 137 -15.18 21.09 -13.04
CA LYS A 137 -14.67 20.67 -14.34
C LYS A 137 -13.46 21.55 -14.64
N PRO A 138 -12.31 21.00 -15.05
CA PRO A 138 -11.19 21.83 -15.48
C PRO A 138 -11.69 22.75 -16.59
N GLN A 139 -11.65 24.05 -16.33
CA GLN A 139 -12.17 25.06 -17.23
C GLN A 139 -11.18 25.17 -18.39
N LYS A 140 -11.59 24.63 -19.54
CA LYS A 140 -10.75 24.63 -20.75
C LYS A 140 -10.72 25.97 -21.46
N LEU A 141 -11.70 26.82 -21.17
CA LEU A 141 -11.89 28.13 -21.77
C LEU A 141 -11.59 29.20 -20.73
N SER A 142 -10.96 30.28 -21.17
CA SER A 142 -10.68 31.46 -20.36
C SER A 142 -11.97 32.23 -20.05
N GLN A 143 -11.91 33.11 -19.04
CA GLN A 143 -13.04 33.96 -18.68
C GLN A 143 -13.40 34.93 -19.81
N GLU A 144 -12.41 35.40 -20.58
CA GLU A 144 -12.63 36.22 -21.77
C GLU A 144 -13.50 35.48 -22.81
N THR A 145 -13.16 34.24 -23.13
CA THR A 145 -13.94 33.41 -24.07
C THR A 145 -15.34 33.12 -23.57
N LEU A 146 -15.52 32.95 -22.26
CA LEU A 146 -16.84 32.75 -21.65
C LEU A 146 -17.70 34.02 -21.75
N ASN A 147 -17.12 35.19 -21.53
CA ASN A 147 -17.82 36.46 -21.72
C ASN A 147 -18.25 36.65 -23.18
N LEU A 148 -17.38 36.36 -24.15
CA LEU A 148 -17.73 36.41 -25.58
C LEU A 148 -18.87 35.44 -25.95
N LEU A 149 -18.90 34.25 -25.32
CA LEU A 149 -19.98 33.29 -25.51
C LEU A 149 -21.31 33.77 -24.92
N GLU A 150 -21.26 34.53 -23.84
CA GLU A 150 -22.42 35.18 -23.23
C GLU A 150 -22.91 36.35 -24.09
N ASP A 151 -22.01 37.20 -24.62
CA ASP A 151 -22.36 38.27 -25.57
C ASP A 151 -23.09 37.72 -26.80
N ARG A 152 -22.63 36.56 -27.32
CA ARG A 152 -23.31 35.86 -28.42
C ARG A 152 -24.70 35.38 -28.02
N ARG A 153 -24.89 34.96 -26.76
CA ARG A 153 -26.20 34.54 -26.24
C ARG A 153 -27.14 35.73 -26.13
N MET A 154 -26.66 36.87 -25.64
CA MET A 154 -27.43 38.13 -25.57
C MET A 154 -27.85 38.61 -26.97
N MET A 155 -26.94 38.66 -27.94
CA MET A 155 -27.27 39.04 -29.32
C MET A 155 -28.30 38.11 -29.97
N ARG A 156 -28.28 36.81 -29.65
CA ARG A 156 -29.31 35.86 -30.11
C ARG A 156 -30.68 36.09 -29.49
N GLN A 157 -30.73 36.46 -28.21
CA GLN A 157 -31.99 36.80 -27.54
C GLN A 157 -32.60 38.08 -28.10
N ASN A 158 -31.76 39.05 -28.49
CA ASN A 158 -32.19 40.31 -29.08
C ASN A 158 -32.55 40.22 -30.58
N GLY A 159 -32.41 39.04 -31.22
CA GLY A 159 -32.71 38.84 -32.64
C GLY A 159 -31.64 39.31 -33.62
N ASP A 160 -30.52 39.88 -33.14
CA ASP A 160 -29.40 40.43 -33.92
C ASP A 160 -28.48 39.33 -34.50
N THR A 161 -29.05 38.45 -35.32
CA THR A 161 -28.36 37.25 -35.83
C THR A 161 -27.66 37.44 -37.17
N ASP A 162 -28.08 38.42 -37.98
CA ASP A 162 -27.56 38.63 -39.33
C ASP A 162 -26.73 39.92 -39.50
N THR A 163 -26.30 40.51 -38.39
CA THR A 163 -25.48 41.72 -38.38
C THR A 163 -23.99 41.42 -38.66
N PRO A 164 -23.26 42.34 -39.34
CA PRO A 164 -21.81 42.22 -39.53
C PRO A 164 -21.05 42.10 -38.21
N THR A 165 -21.56 42.72 -37.15
CA THR A 165 -21.06 42.67 -35.77
C THR A 165 -21.15 41.25 -35.19
N PHE A 166 -22.28 40.56 -35.38
CA PHE A 166 -22.44 39.17 -34.95
C PHE A 166 -21.48 38.21 -35.67
N ARG A 167 -21.24 38.42 -36.97
CA ARG A 167 -20.25 37.62 -37.74
C ARG A 167 -18.81 37.86 -37.26
N LYS A 168 -18.44 39.10 -36.90
CA LYS A 168 -17.14 39.42 -36.29
C LYS A 168 -16.99 38.77 -34.91
N LEU A 169 -18.03 38.85 -34.07
CA LEU A 169 -18.06 38.20 -32.76
C LEU A 169 -17.89 36.67 -32.87
N GLN A 170 -18.58 36.02 -33.79
CA GLN A 170 -18.41 34.57 -34.01
C GLN A 170 -16.99 34.20 -34.45
N ARG A 171 -16.35 34.99 -35.32
CA ARG A 171 -14.95 34.77 -35.71
C ARG A 171 -14.03 34.89 -34.50
N ARG A 172 -14.22 35.92 -33.67
CA ARG A 172 -13.45 36.12 -32.44
C ARG A 172 -13.63 34.95 -31.46
N ILE A 173 -14.86 34.48 -31.25
CA ILE A 173 -15.15 33.32 -30.40
C ILE A 173 -14.44 32.05 -30.91
N ARG A 174 -14.49 31.77 -32.22
CA ARG A 174 -13.83 30.58 -32.78
C ARG A 174 -12.32 30.63 -32.57
N GLN A 175 -11.70 31.79 -32.77
CA GLN A 175 -10.27 32.00 -32.55
C GLN A 175 -9.92 31.84 -31.06
N SER A 176 -10.66 32.52 -30.18
CA SER A 176 -10.45 32.46 -28.72
C SER A 176 -10.59 31.04 -28.17
N ILE A 177 -11.58 30.27 -28.63
CA ILE A 177 -11.74 28.85 -28.25
C ILE A 177 -10.56 28.00 -28.71
N LYS A 178 -10.06 28.23 -29.94
CA LYS A 178 -8.91 27.49 -30.47
C LYS A 178 -7.65 27.76 -29.64
N ASP A 179 -7.40 29.04 -29.35
CA ASP A 179 -6.24 29.49 -28.59
C ASP A 179 -6.29 28.98 -27.14
N ASP A 180 -7.45 29.08 -26.48
CA ASP A 180 -7.66 28.53 -25.14
C ASP A 180 -7.43 27.01 -25.07
N LEU A 181 -7.95 26.27 -26.04
CA LEU A 181 -7.76 24.81 -26.11
C LEU A 181 -6.30 24.44 -26.35
N GLN A 182 -5.59 25.21 -27.18
CA GLN A 182 -4.15 25.02 -27.41
C GLN A 182 -3.37 25.29 -26.11
N GLN A 183 -3.59 26.43 -25.45
CA GLN A 183 -2.95 26.76 -24.17
C GLN A 183 -3.25 25.71 -23.10
N TYR A 184 -4.47 25.19 -23.05
CA TYR A 184 -4.84 24.12 -22.13
C TYR A 184 -4.07 22.83 -22.41
N GLN A 185 -3.90 22.45 -23.68
CA GLN A 185 -3.10 21.29 -24.08
C GLN A 185 -1.61 21.48 -23.77
N GLU A 186 -1.06 22.65 -24.07
CA GLU A 186 0.33 23.02 -23.75
C GLU A 186 0.59 22.92 -22.25
N LYS A 187 -0.29 23.48 -21.41
CA LYS A 187 -0.20 23.34 -19.94
C LYS A 187 -0.19 21.88 -19.48
N LEU A 188 -1.01 21.02 -20.09
CA LEU A 188 -1.03 19.59 -19.77
C LEU A 188 0.28 18.89 -20.16
N ILE A 189 0.87 19.29 -21.28
CA ILE A 189 2.17 18.76 -21.76
C ILE A 189 3.29 19.21 -20.84
N THR A 190 3.39 20.51 -20.54
CA THR A 190 4.42 21.06 -19.64
C THR A 190 4.37 20.38 -18.27
N ARG A 191 3.17 20.26 -17.69
CA ARG A 191 2.99 19.56 -16.41
C ARG A 191 3.40 18.09 -16.47
N ALA A 192 3.10 17.41 -17.58
CA ALA A 192 3.47 16.01 -17.76
C ALA A 192 4.99 15.82 -17.89
N LEU A 193 5.69 16.79 -18.50
CA LEU A 193 7.15 16.84 -18.59
C LEU A 193 7.78 17.09 -17.21
N GLU A 194 7.31 18.11 -16.49
CA GLU A 194 7.77 18.42 -15.11
C GLU A 194 7.62 17.22 -14.17
N GLN A 195 6.55 16.43 -14.34
CA GLN A 195 6.26 15.25 -13.53
C GLN A 195 6.92 13.97 -14.06
N ASN A 196 7.72 14.05 -15.13
CA ASN A 196 8.33 12.91 -15.83
C ASN A 196 7.33 11.77 -16.10
N THR A 197 6.09 12.13 -16.48
CA THR A 197 5.03 11.15 -16.73
C THR A 197 5.18 10.53 -18.10
N SER A 198 4.83 9.25 -18.22
CA SER A 198 4.96 8.54 -19.50
C SER A 198 4.09 9.17 -20.60
N ARG A 199 4.62 9.18 -21.83
CA ARG A 199 3.90 9.63 -23.04
C ARG A 199 2.55 8.92 -23.24
N ARG A 200 2.40 7.67 -22.77
CA ARG A 200 1.14 6.92 -22.82
C ARG A 200 0.05 7.54 -21.94
N VAL A 201 0.41 8.01 -20.74
CA VAL A 201 -0.51 8.68 -19.81
C VAL A 201 -0.92 10.04 -20.36
N LEU A 202 0.02 10.80 -20.92
CA LEU A 202 -0.27 12.05 -21.61
C LEU A 202 -1.25 11.84 -22.77
N LYS A 203 -0.98 10.87 -23.66
CA LYS A 203 -1.85 10.53 -24.78
C LYS A 203 -3.26 10.14 -24.31
N ALA A 204 -3.37 9.43 -23.18
CA ALA A 204 -4.66 9.10 -22.60
C ALA A 204 -5.42 10.33 -22.05
N LYS A 205 -4.72 11.32 -21.45
CA LYS A 205 -5.32 12.58 -20.98
C LYS A 205 -5.71 13.51 -22.14
N LEU A 206 -4.94 13.51 -23.24
CA LEU A 206 -5.19 14.32 -24.45
C LEU A 206 -6.24 13.69 -25.38
N SER A 207 -6.45 12.37 -25.31
CA SER A 207 -7.42 11.66 -26.14
C SER A 207 -8.85 12.17 -25.89
N SER A 208 -9.51 12.63 -26.95
CA SER A 208 -10.93 12.99 -26.94
C SER A 208 -11.79 11.72 -26.84
N GLY A 209 -12.15 11.35 -25.61
CA GLY A 209 -13.08 10.25 -25.33
C GLY A 209 -12.40 8.88 -25.24
N LYS A 210 -13.14 7.93 -24.66
CA LYS A 210 -12.74 6.52 -24.62
C LYS A 210 -13.08 5.92 -25.98
N LYS A 211 -12.08 5.38 -26.69
CA LYS A 211 -12.34 4.43 -27.79
C LYS A 211 -12.90 3.17 -27.14
N GLU A 212 -14.23 3.04 -27.11
CA GLU A 212 -14.83 1.78 -26.69
C GLU A 212 -14.53 0.71 -27.74
N ILE A 213 -14.30 -0.51 -27.27
CA ILE A 213 -14.19 -1.67 -28.16
C ILE A 213 -15.62 -2.02 -28.54
N PHE A 214 -15.97 -1.76 -29.80
CA PHE A 214 -17.30 -2.02 -30.34
C PHE A 214 -17.44 -3.44 -30.92
N GLN A 215 -16.31 -4.11 -31.20
CA GLN A 215 -16.28 -5.42 -31.83
C GLN A 215 -15.07 -6.24 -31.33
N LEU A 216 -15.28 -7.54 -31.08
CA LEU A 216 -14.23 -8.52 -30.78
C LEU A 216 -14.51 -9.82 -31.52
N PHE A 217 -13.46 -10.56 -31.83
CA PHE A 217 -13.59 -11.94 -32.28
C PHE A 217 -13.84 -12.86 -31.09
N ASN A 218 -14.77 -13.80 -31.24
CA ASN A 218 -14.92 -14.90 -30.28
C ASN A 218 -13.87 -15.99 -30.53
N ASN A 219 -13.85 -17.03 -29.69
CA ASN A 219 -12.93 -18.17 -29.82
C ASN A 219 -13.15 -19.00 -31.11
N ARG A 220 -14.19 -18.70 -31.89
CA ARG A 220 -14.51 -19.29 -33.20
C ARG A 220 -14.21 -18.33 -34.37
N ASN A 221 -13.51 -17.21 -34.12
CA ASN A 221 -13.18 -16.15 -35.07
C ASN A 221 -14.39 -15.42 -35.68
N GLU A 222 -15.53 -15.40 -35.00
CA GLU A 222 -16.72 -14.64 -35.44
C GLU A 222 -16.71 -13.24 -34.81
N VAL A 223 -17.10 -12.23 -35.59
CA VAL A 223 -17.17 -10.83 -35.12
C VAL A 223 -18.41 -10.62 -34.27
N ILE A 224 -18.22 -10.33 -32.99
CA ILE A 224 -19.28 -10.01 -32.04
C ILE A 224 -19.27 -8.51 -31.74
N SER A 225 -20.44 -7.86 -31.85
CA SER A 225 -20.62 -6.42 -31.60
C SER A 225 -21.51 -6.11 -30.39
N ASN A 226 -22.20 -7.10 -29.85
CA ASN A 226 -23.08 -6.93 -28.69
C ASN A 226 -22.27 -6.76 -27.39
N ARG A 227 -22.56 -5.69 -26.63
CA ARG A 227 -21.86 -5.30 -25.39
C ARG A 227 -21.80 -6.41 -24.34
N GLU A 228 -22.88 -7.17 -24.15
CA GLU A 228 -22.91 -8.24 -23.15
C GLU A 228 -22.05 -9.42 -23.57
N GLN A 229 -22.10 -9.77 -24.85
CA GLN A 229 -21.28 -10.83 -25.42
C GLN A 229 -19.79 -10.45 -25.45
N LEU A 230 -19.46 -9.18 -25.71
CA LEU A 230 -18.09 -8.64 -25.61
C LEU A 230 -17.50 -8.81 -24.19
N LEU A 231 -18.31 -8.59 -23.16
CA LEU A 231 -17.90 -8.77 -21.76
C LEU A 231 -17.68 -10.24 -21.42
N ASP A 232 -18.49 -11.14 -21.99
CA ASP A 232 -18.36 -12.57 -21.76
C ASP A 232 -17.09 -13.13 -22.42
N ILE A 233 -16.79 -12.74 -23.66
CA ILE A 233 -15.52 -13.08 -24.34
C ILE A 233 -14.31 -12.66 -23.48
N ALA A 234 -14.31 -11.40 -22.99
CA ALA A 234 -13.24 -10.89 -22.14
C ALA A 234 -13.10 -11.64 -20.81
N ARG A 235 -14.24 -12.03 -20.19
CA ARG A 235 -14.27 -12.84 -18.97
C ARG A 235 -13.61 -14.20 -19.20
N THR A 236 -14.04 -14.94 -20.22
CA THR A 236 -13.45 -16.25 -20.55
C THR A 236 -11.95 -16.16 -20.83
N PHE A 237 -11.52 -15.14 -21.59
CA PHE A 237 -10.12 -14.95 -21.91
C PHE A 237 -9.26 -14.76 -20.65
N TYR A 238 -9.61 -13.82 -19.78
CA TYR A 238 -8.82 -13.54 -18.57
C TYR A 238 -8.95 -14.63 -17.50
N SER A 239 -10.11 -15.28 -17.37
CA SER A 239 -10.26 -16.45 -16.49
C SER A 239 -9.30 -17.57 -16.89
N SER A 240 -9.17 -17.86 -18.19
CA SER A 240 -8.22 -18.87 -18.68
C SER A 240 -6.76 -18.45 -18.53
N LEU A 241 -6.46 -17.15 -18.69
CA LEU A 241 -5.11 -16.60 -18.58
C LEU A 241 -4.56 -16.68 -17.15
N TYR A 242 -5.43 -16.53 -16.16
CA TYR A 242 -5.08 -16.48 -14.73
C TYR A 242 -5.44 -17.76 -13.96
N GLU A 243 -5.88 -18.80 -14.65
CA GLU A 243 -6.13 -20.11 -14.04
C GLU A 243 -4.79 -20.75 -13.64
N SER A 244 -4.57 -20.92 -12.33
CA SER A 244 -3.33 -21.45 -11.77
C SER A 244 -3.20 -22.94 -12.06
N LYS A 245 -2.15 -23.35 -12.79
CA LYS A 245 -1.86 -24.76 -13.13
C LYS A 245 -0.90 -25.46 -12.16
N VAL A 246 -0.95 -25.17 -10.86
CA VAL A 246 -0.09 -25.83 -9.86
C VAL A 246 -0.91 -26.23 -8.65
N LEU A 247 -1.05 -27.53 -8.42
CA LEU A 247 -1.50 -28.13 -7.17
C LEU A 247 -0.29 -28.29 -6.27
N ASP A 248 -0.21 -27.52 -5.18
CA ASP A 248 0.83 -27.66 -4.14
C ASP A 248 0.22 -28.33 -2.91
N GLN A 249 0.25 -29.66 -2.90
CA GLN A 249 -0.01 -30.49 -1.73
C GLN A 249 1.33 -30.74 -1.03
N SER A 250 1.57 -30.06 0.10
CA SER A 250 2.33 -30.55 1.28
C SER A 250 2.92 -29.39 2.10
N ARG A 251 2.25 -29.02 3.21
CA ARG A 251 2.87 -28.28 4.31
C ARG A 251 2.25 -28.68 5.63
N GLU A 252 2.79 -29.72 6.25
CA GLU A 252 2.72 -29.88 7.69
C GLU A 252 4.07 -30.32 8.26
N ASN A 253 4.39 -29.69 9.39
CA ASN A 253 5.30 -30.11 10.46
C ASN A 253 6.81 -29.94 10.24
N GLU A 254 7.45 -29.11 11.08
CA GLU A 254 8.70 -29.50 11.74
C GLU A 254 9.00 -28.64 12.99
N THR A 255 9.38 -29.36 14.05
CA THR A 255 9.54 -28.95 15.44
C THR A 255 10.95 -28.42 15.78
N TYR A 256 11.00 -27.55 16.80
CA TYR A 256 12.20 -26.91 17.35
C TYR A 256 13.16 -27.88 18.08
N ARG A 257 14.47 -27.66 17.95
CA ARG A 257 15.50 -28.14 18.90
C ARG A 257 16.38 -26.97 19.37
N THR A 258 16.62 -26.94 20.68
CA THR A 258 17.37 -25.96 21.49
C THR A 258 18.87 -26.28 21.57
N ARG A 259 19.74 -25.25 21.73
CA ARG A 259 21.12 -25.29 22.29
C ARG A 259 21.81 -23.89 22.28
N PRO A 260 22.91 -23.69 23.04
CA PRO A 260 23.01 -23.05 24.37
C PRO A 260 23.49 -21.58 24.30
N PRO A 261 23.50 -20.83 25.43
CA PRO A 261 23.77 -19.41 25.40
C PRO A 261 25.27 -19.10 25.34
N VAL A 262 25.62 -18.16 24.45
CA VAL A 262 26.90 -17.47 24.48
C VAL A 262 26.63 -16.02 24.88
N ILE A 263 27.29 -15.62 25.96
CA ILE A 263 27.22 -14.29 26.55
C ILE A 263 28.20 -13.41 25.77
N ASN A 264 27.75 -12.26 25.26
CA ASN A 264 28.69 -11.15 25.07
C ASN A 264 28.05 -9.76 25.22
N ILE A 265 28.55 -9.11 26.27
CA ILE A 265 29.04 -7.73 26.48
C ILE A 265 28.60 -6.64 25.48
N GLY A 266 27.86 -5.69 26.04
CA GLY A 266 28.08 -4.25 25.86
C GLY A 266 27.71 -3.66 24.50
N SER A 267 26.54 -3.04 24.43
CA SER A 267 26.30 -1.98 23.43
C SER A 267 25.15 -1.07 23.79
N GLU A 268 25.37 0.21 23.50
CA GLU A 268 24.58 1.40 23.79
C GLU A 268 23.12 1.35 23.30
N GLU A 269 22.28 2.16 23.95
CA GLU A 269 20.85 2.26 23.69
C GLU A 269 20.56 2.81 22.28
N ILE A 270 19.45 2.36 21.69
CA ILE A 270 19.08 2.83 20.35
C ILE A 270 18.42 4.20 20.39
N PRO A 271 18.87 5.11 19.51
CA PRO A 271 18.27 6.42 19.41
C PRO A 271 16.84 6.32 18.88
N ASP A 272 16.02 7.29 19.30
CA ASP A 272 14.64 7.43 18.82
C ASP A 272 14.62 7.72 17.32
N VAL A 273 13.53 7.36 16.65
CA VAL A 273 13.32 7.77 15.24
C VAL A 273 13.43 9.28 15.18
N LEU A 274 14.42 9.76 14.44
CA LEU A 274 14.71 11.18 14.37
C LEU A 274 13.70 11.87 13.45
N VAL A 275 13.43 13.14 13.76
CA VAL A 275 12.60 14.01 12.90
C VAL A 275 13.18 14.05 11.49
N ASP A 276 14.50 14.11 11.37
CA ASP A 276 15.24 14.12 10.11
C ASP A 276 15.03 12.85 9.28
N GLU A 277 14.92 11.68 9.92
CA GLU A 277 14.64 10.41 9.22
C GLU A 277 13.24 10.44 8.59
N ILE A 278 12.27 11.04 9.30
CA ILE A 278 10.92 11.22 8.79
C ILE A 278 10.89 12.23 7.66
N GLU A 279 11.62 13.34 7.77
CA GLU A 279 11.74 14.31 6.68
C GLU A 279 12.34 13.65 5.44
N LEU A 280 13.41 12.89 5.60
CA LEU A 280 14.06 12.15 4.51
C LEU A 280 13.10 11.13 3.87
N ALA A 281 12.35 10.38 4.69
CA ALA A 281 11.34 9.45 4.20
C ALA A 281 10.22 10.18 3.42
N LEU A 282 9.71 11.29 3.95
CA LEU A 282 8.69 12.12 3.27
C LEU A 282 9.22 12.70 1.96
N HIS A 283 10.48 13.13 1.91
CA HIS A 283 11.12 13.59 0.68
C HIS A 283 11.17 12.49 -0.39
N GLN A 284 11.52 11.26 -0.01
CA GLN A 284 11.59 10.11 -0.93
C GLN A 284 10.23 9.64 -1.47
N MET A 285 9.11 9.93 -0.77
CA MET A 285 7.79 9.54 -1.26
C MET A 285 7.49 10.19 -2.63
N LYS A 286 6.78 9.48 -3.51
CA LYS A 286 6.41 10.02 -4.83
C LYS A 286 5.14 10.88 -4.73
N ASN A 287 5.16 12.07 -5.34
CA ASN A 287 4.01 12.97 -5.40
C ASN A 287 2.91 12.43 -6.33
N GLY A 288 1.65 12.83 -6.10
CA GLY A 288 0.52 12.49 -6.96
C GLY A 288 0.14 11.00 -6.97
N LYS A 289 0.61 10.22 -5.99
CA LYS A 289 0.21 8.82 -5.83
C LYS A 289 -1.19 8.72 -5.24
N ALA A 290 -1.85 7.59 -5.51
CA ALA A 290 -3.16 7.31 -4.95
C ALA A 290 -3.07 7.23 -3.42
N PRO A 291 -4.04 7.81 -2.68
CA PRO A 291 -4.07 7.65 -1.25
C PRO A 291 -4.48 6.21 -0.86
N GLY A 292 -4.16 5.83 0.38
CA GLY A 292 -4.56 4.55 0.97
C GLY A 292 -6.03 4.52 1.42
N GLN A 293 -6.38 3.52 2.22
CA GLN A 293 -7.73 3.39 2.83
C GLN A 293 -8.06 4.59 3.74
N ASP A 294 -7.04 5.19 4.33
CA ASP A 294 -7.11 6.41 5.12
C ASP A 294 -7.40 7.67 4.29
N ASN A 295 -7.37 7.59 2.96
CA ASN A 295 -7.52 8.74 2.05
C ASN A 295 -6.50 9.87 2.25
N ILE A 296 -5.32 9.59 2.84
CA ILE A 296 -4.24 10.57 2.98
C ILE A 296 -3.33 10.53 1.75
N LEU A 297 -3.14 11.68 1.11
CA LEU A 297 -2.20 11.81 -0.01
C LEU A 297 -0.76 12.01 0.51
N PRO A 298 0.27 11.48 -0.17
CA PRO A 298 1.66 11.78 0.17
C PRO A 298 1.96 13.29 0.19
N ASP A 299 1.33 14.05 -0.71
CA ASP A 299 1.47 15.50 -0.77
C ASP A 299 0.91 16.21 0.48
N MET A 300 -0.11 15.66 1.16
CA MET A 300 -0.61 16.20 2.43
C MET A 300 0.46 16.09 3.54
N LEU A 301 1.16 14.95 3.60
CA LEU A 301 2.22 14.71 4.58
C LEU A 301 3.47 15.57 4.27
N LYS A 302 3.88 15.63 3.00
CA LYS A 302 5.03 16.43 2.56
C LYS A 302 4.82 17.93 2.80
N LEU A 303 3.64 18.45 2.50
CA LEU A 303 3.33 19.87 2.64
C LEU A 303 2.89 20.27 4.06
N GLY A 304 2.79 19.29 4.97
CA GLY A 304 2.44 19.51 6.37
C GLY A 304 3.44 20.41 7.13
N PRO A 305 3.10 20.83 8.35
CA PRO A 305 3.96 21.64 9.21
C PRO A 305 5.00 20.77 9.95
N PRO A 306 6.08 21.35 10.49
CA PRO A 306 7.13 20.61 11.19
C PRO A 306 6.62 19.81 12.41
N GLY A 307 5.61 20.29 13.13
CA GLY A 307 4.99 19.55 14.23
C GLY A 307 4.39 18.21 13.82
N LEU A 308 3.99 18.05 12.55
CA LEU A 308 3.55 16.76 12.01
C LEU A 308 4.69 15.72 12.01
N ARG A 309 5.94 16.13 11.76
CA ARG A 309 7.09 15.20 11.78
C ARG A 309 7.36 14.73 13.20
N ASN A 310 7.28 15.64 14.17
CA ASN A 310 7.37 15.31 15.60
C ASN A 310 6.27 14.33 16.03
N ALA A 311 5.03 14.58 15.59
CA ALA A 311 3.89 13.71 15.83
C ALA A 311 4.09 12.29 15.27
N LEU A 312 4.62 12.19 14.04
CA LEU A 312 4.93 10.91 13.41
C LEU A 312 6.09 10.19 14.12
N ALA A 313 7.16 10.91 14.49
CA ALA A 313 8.29 10.34 15.26
C ALA A 313 7.82 9.77 16.59
N PHE A 314 6.98 10.53 17.29
CA PHE A 314 6.36 10.08 18.53
C PHE A 314 5.49 8.84 18.32
N LEU A 315 4.67 8.80 17.27
CA LEU A 315 3.82 7.64 16.97
C LEU A 315 4.66 6.38 16.66
N PHE A 316 5.70 6.48 15.83
CA PHE A 316 6.53 5.33 15.50
C PHE A 316 7.36 4.83 16.68
N THR A 317 8.05 5.74 17.39
CA THR A 317 8.95 5.36 18.48
C THR A 317 8.16 4.97 19.74
N ASN A 318 7.32 5.88 20.24
CA ASN A 318 6.73 5.74 21.57
C ASN A 318 5.48 4.88 21.56
N GLN A 319 4.62 5.06 20.55
CA GLN A 319 3.36 4.32 20.48
C GLN A 319 3.51 2.95 19.84
N ILE A 320 4.35 2.78 18.81
CA ILE A 320 4.49 1.48 18.13
C ILE A 320 5.56 0.59 18.80
N PHE A 321 6.78 1.09 18.95
CA PHE A 321 7.88 0.26 19.45
C PHE A 321 7.97 0.22 20.98
N ARG A 322 7.90 1.34 21.69
CA ARG A 322 8.04 1.36 23.17
C ARG A 322 6.76 1.02 23.94
N SER A 323 5.58 1.23 23.36
CA SER A 323 4.31 1.05 24.09
C SER A 323 4.05 -0.40 24.50
N ASN A 324 3.74 -0.65 25.77
CA ASN A 324 3.30 -1.96 26.24
C ASN A 324 1.88 -2.34 25.78
N ARG A 325 1.17 -1.45 25.07
CA ARG A 325 -0.20 -1.69 24.59
C ARG A 325 -0.25 -2.62 23.37
N ILE A 326 0.81 -2.66 22.55
CA ILE A 326 0.88 -3.59 21.42
C ILE A 326 1.44 -4.93 21.90
N PRO A 327 0.74 -6.05 21.63
CA PRO A 327 1.27 -7.38 21.86
C PRO A 327 2.64 -7.56 21.21
N GLN A 328 3.62 -8.09 21.96
CA GLN A 328 4.99 -8.28 21.49
C GLN A 328 5.08 -9.03 20.14
N LYS A 329 4.17 -9.98 19.90
CA LYS A 329 4.08 -10.72 18.64
C LYS A 329 3.85 -9.82 17.43
N LEU A 330 3.04 -8.76 17.57
CA LEU A 330 2.79 -7.80 16.50
C LEU A 330 4.00 -6.90 16.27
N LYS A 331 4.62 -6.38 17.34
CA LYS A 331 5.89 -5.62 17.22
C LYS A 331 6.95 -6.42 16.47
N SER A 332 7.06 -7.71 16.78
CA SER A 332 8.03 -8.61 16.16
C SER A 332 7.76 -8.85 14.67
N LYS A 333 6.48 -8.95 14.28
CA LYS A 333 6.10 -8.95 12.86
C LYS A 333 6.46 -7.65 12.15
N VAL A 334 6.19 -6.50 12.77
CA VAL A 334 6.53 -5.18 12.22
C VAL A 334 8.04 -5.06 12.04
N PHE A 335 8.83 -5.47 13.04
CA PHE A 335 10.28 -5.52 12.95
C PHE A 335 10.74 -6.39 11.78
N ASP A 336 10.24 -7.63 11.69
CA ASP A 336 10.62 -8.56 10.64
C ASP A 336 10.24 -8.05 9.24
N GLN A 337 9.08 -7.42 9.07
CA GLN A 337 8.58 -7.02 7.76
C GLN A 337 9.09 -5.66 7.28
N CYS A 338 9.27 -4.71 8.20
CA CYS A 338 9.58 -3.32 7.86
C CYS A 338 11.03 -2.95 8.19
N VAL A 339 11.51 -3.33 9.39
CA VAL A 339 12.84 -2.92 9.86
C VAL A 339 13.93 -3.82 9.30
N LEU A 340 13.76 -5.14 9.39
CA LEU A 340 14.79 -6.10 9.00
C LEU A 340 15.24 -5.96 7.54
N PRO A 341 14.35 -5.79 6.53
CA PRO A 341 14.78 -5.62 5.14
C PRO A 341 15.60 -4.35 4.90
N VAL A 342 15.25 -3.26 5.57
CA VAL A 342 15.99 -1.98 5.49
C VAL A 342 17.32 -2.12 6.22
N PHE A 343 17.31 -2.70 7.42
CA PHE A 343 18.48 -2.92 8.26
C PHE A 343 19.53 -3.85 7.62
N THR A 344 19.09 -4.77 6.77
CA THR A 344 19.97 -5.73 6.07
C THR A 344 20.25 -5.36 4.62
N TYR A 345 19.79 -4.20 4.16
CA TYR A 345 19.91 -3.78 2.77
C TYR A 345 21.37 -3.74 2.30
N GLY A 346 21.68 -4.46 1.23
CA GLY A 346 23.02 -4.50 0.63
C GLY A 346 24.03 -5.38 1.38
N MET A 347 23.65 -5.99 2.51
CA MET A 347 24.56 -6.84 3.27
C MET A 347 24.81 -8.20 2.59
N GLU A 348 23.95 -8.64 1.68
CA GLU A 348 24.18 -9.86 0.89
C GLU A 348 25.37 -9.76 -0.09
N THR A 349 25.75 -8.55 -0.50
CA THR A 349 26.91 -8.28 -1.37
C THR A 349 28.16 -7.87 -0.59
N ALA A 350 28.04 -7.67 0.72
CA ALA A 350 29.13 -7.23 1.59
C ALA A 350 29.95 -8.40 2.15
N THR A 351 31.21 -8.12 2.50
CA THR A 351 32.06 -9.00 3.30
C THR A 351 31.68 -8.88 4.77
N LEU A 352 30.91 -9.83 5.28
CA LEU A 352 30.49 -9.86 6.68
C LEU A 352 31.68 -10.29 7.57
N THR A 353 32.37 -9.37 8.25
CA THR A 353 33.43 -9.74 9.20
C THR A 353 32.83 -10.09 10.57
N LEU A 354 33.62 -10.69 11.47
CA LEU A 354 33.16 -10.93 12.85
C LEU A 354 32.76 -9.62 13.54
N LYS A 355 33.59 -8.58 13.40
CA LYS A 355 33.31 -7.24 13.94
C LYS A 355 32.01 -6.66 13.40
N SER A 356 31.76 -6.73 12.09
CA SER A 356 30.50 -6.20 11.54
C SER A 356 29.28 -7.06 11.91
N ALA A 357 29.42 -8.37 12.03
CA ALA A 357 28.37 -9.25 12.54
C ALA A 357 28.02 -8.94 14.01
N GLU A 358 29.02 -8.67 14.86
CA GLU A 358 28.83 -8.26 16.25
C GLU A 358 28.12 -6.92 16.33
N SER A 359 28.56 -5.90 15.59
CA SER A 359 27.88 -4.60 15.53
C SER A 359 26.41 -4.72 15.11
N LEU A 360 26.09 -5.59 14.15
CA LEU A 360 24.71 -5.84 13.74
C LEU A 360 23.89 -6.53 14.83
N ARG A 361 24.47 -7.50 15.54
CA ARG A 361 23.81 -8.17 16.67
C ARG A 361 23.53 -7.19 17.80
N VAL A 362 24.52 -6.35 18.12
CA VAL A 362 24.45 -5.24 19.08
C VAL A 362 23.26 -4.33 18.77
N ALA A 363 23.20 -3.81 17.55
CA ALA A 363 22.10 -2.95 17.11
C ALA A 363 20.76 -3.70 17.15
N GLN A 364 20.70 -4.98 16.73
CA GLN A 364 19.47 -5.75 16.87
C GLN A 364 19.03 -5.93 18.33
N ARG A 365 19.96 -6.23 19.26
CA ARG A 365 19.66 -6.40 20.68
C ARG A 365 19.08 -5.12 21.27
N ALA A 366 19.63 -3.96 20.91
CA ALA A 366 19.13 -2.70 21.42
C ALA A 366 17.73 -2.36 20.84
N MET A 367 17.40 -2.77 19.60
CA MET A 367 16.04 -2.59 19.04
C MET A 367 15.05 -3.45 19.80
N GLU A 368 15.44 -4.69 20.11
CA GLU A 368 14.61 -5.62 20.87
C GLU A 368 14.40 -5.19 22.32
N ARG A 369 15.38 -4.53 22.95
CA ARG A 369 15.21 -3.90 24.27
C ARG A 369 14.20 -2.77 24.23
N CYS A 370 14.29 -1.89 23.23
CA CYS A 370 13.32 -0.82 23.00
C CYS A 370 11.90 -1.38 22.80
N MET A 371 11.75 -2.46 22.02
CA MET A 371 10.47 -3.14 21.82
C MET A 371 9.85 -3.70 23.11
N LEU A 372 10.71 -4.17 24.03
CA LEU A 372 10.32 -4.75 25.31
C LEU A 372 10.19 -3.71 26.43
N GLY A 373 10.59 -2.46 26.19
CA GLY A 373 10.58 -1.41 27.20
C GLY A 373 11.53 -1.67 28.37
N ILE A 374 12.65 -2.36 28.11
CA ILE A 374 13.66 -2.71 29.13
C ILE A 374 14.96 -1.97 28.88
N THR A 375 15.66 -1.66 29.96
CA THR A 375 16.98 -1.02 29.96
C THR A 375 18.06 -2.05 30.29
N LEU A 376 19.33 -1.64 30.22
CA LEU A 376 20.44 -2.49 30.68
C LEU A 376 20.40 -2.72 32.20
N LEU A 377 19.78 -1.81 32.97
CA LEU A 377 19.63 -1.90 34.42
C LEU A 377 18.70 -3.04 34.86
N ASP A 378 17.85 -3.54 33.95
CA ASP A 378 16.96 -4.67 34.24
C ASP A 378 17.68 -6.03 34.26
N HIS A 379 18.99 -6.05 33.94
CA HIS A 379 19.87 -7.22 33.93
C HIS A 379 19.29 -8.44 33.18
N LYS A 380 18.51 -8.20 32.12
CA LYS A 380 17.94 -9.27 31.28
C LYS A 380 18.96 -9.81 30.29
N THR A 381 19.10 -11.13 30.27
CA THR A 381 20.03 -11.82 29.37
C THR A 381 19.59 -11.72 27.90
N ASN A 382 20.56 -11.75 26.98
CA ASN A 382 20.27 -11.72 25.54
C ASN A 382 19.39 -12.91 25.10
N GLU A 383 19.52 -14.07 25.74
CA GLU A 383 18.68 -15.24 25.48
C GLU A 383 17.22 -14.99 25.88
N TRP A 384 17.00 -14.39 27.05
CA TRP A 384 15.66 -14.03 27.50
C TRP A 384 14.98 -13.05 26.54
N ILE A 385 15.72 -12.03 26.08
CA ILE A 385 15.22 -11.04 25.10
C ILE A 385 14.78 -11.75 23.82
N ARG A 386 15.63 -12.62 23.26
CA ARG A 386 15.33 -13.39 22.04
C ARG A 386 14.12 -14.30 22.19
N ASN A 387 13.97 -14.95 23.34
CA ASN A 387 12.82 -15.82 23.58
C ASN A 387 11.51 -15.01 23.65
N LYS A 388 11.58 -13.79 24.18
CA LYS A 388 10.42 -12.90 24.30
C LYS A 388 10.03 -12.23 22.97
N THR A 389 10.99 -11.75 22.20
CA THR A 389 10.74 -11.09 20.90
C THR A 389 10.48 -12.10 19.79
N ARG A 390 11.27 -13.17 19.69
CA ARG A 390 11.23 -14.15 18.59
C ARG A 390 11.36 -13.54 17.20
N VAL A 391 11.99 -12.37 17.08
CA VAL A 391 12.34 -11.77 15.78
C VAL A 391 13.43 -12.57 15.08
N ARG A 392 13.53 -12.46 13.75
CA ARG A 392 14.58 -13.14 12.99
C ARG A 392 15.94 -12.56 13.33
N ASP A 393 16.92 -13.45 13.46
CA ASP A 393 18.31 -13.06 13.70
C ASP A 393 18.90 -12.40 12.44
N VAL A 394 19.46 -11.20 12.61
CA VAL A 394 19.97 -10.37 11.51
C VAL A 394 21.12 -11.08 10.78
N VAL A 395 22.06 -11.66 11.53
CA VAL A 395 23.24 -12.33 10.97
C VAL A 395 22.80 -13.59 10.22
N ASN A 396 21.86 -14.36 10.78
CA ASN A 396 21.31 -15.53 10.10
C ASN A 396 20.61 -15.14 8.80
N THR A 397 19.87 -14.03 8.81
CA THR A 397 19.14 -13.53 7.65
C THR A 397 20.10 -13.12 6.54
N ILE A 398 21.09 -12.28 6.85
CA ILE A 398 22.12 -11.84 5.90
C ILE A 398 22.90 -13.04 5.34
N THR A 399 23.29 -13.98 6.21
CA THR A 399 24.08 -15.15 5.79
C THR A 399 23.29 -16.03 4.82
N ARG A 400 22.00 -16.28 5.08
CA ARG A 400 21.13 -16.98 4.13
C ARG A 400 20.97 -16.23 2.81
N TRP A 401 20.77 -14.91 2.87
CA TRP A 401 20.61 -14.09 1.68
C TRP A 401 21.88 -14.07 0.83
N LYS A 402 23.04 -13.91 1.45
CA LYS A 402 24.35 -14.02 0.79
C LYS A 402 24.52 -15.37 0.09
N TRP A 403 24.19 -16.48 0.76
CA TRP A 403 24.25 -17.82 0.17
C TRP A 403 23.33 -17.97 -1.05
N ARG A 404 22.09 -17.50 -0.93
CA ARG A 404 21.11 -17.55 -2.02
C ARG A 404 21.51 -16.64 -3.19
N TRP A 405 22.04 -15.47 -2.88
CA TRP A 405 22.57 -14.51 -3.85
C TRP A 405 23.76 -15.09 -4.61
N ALA A 406 24.70 -15.73 -3.91
CA ALA A 406 25.81 -16.44 -4.54
C ALA A 406 25.33 -17.53 -5.51
N GLY A 407 24.34 -18.33 -5.07
CA GLY A 407 23.70 -19.30 -5.97
C GLY A 407 23.05 -18.63 -7.18
N HIS A 408 22.41 -17.48 -6.99
CA HIS A 408 21.81 -16.73 -8.09
C HIS A 408 22.87 -16.24 -9.09
N ILE A 409 23.98 -15.65 -8.62
CA ILE A 409 25.11 -15.23 -9.45
C ILE A 409 25.66 -16.40 -10.29
N ALA A 410 25.88 -17.56 -9.68
CA ALA A 410 26.42 -18.74 -10.37
C ALA A 410 25.52 -19.26 -11.50
N ARG A 411 24.22 -18.91 -11.47
CA ARG A 411 23.23 -19.26 -12.49
C ARG A 411 22.88 -18.09 -13.43
N MET A 412 23.45 -16.90 -13.23
CA MET A 412 23.31 -15.79 -14.17
C MET A 412 24.12 -16.03 -15.43
N SER A 413 23.72 -15.41 -16.54
CA SER A 413 24.49 -15.41 -17.78
C SER A 413 25.79 -14.61 -17.66
N GLU A 414 26.81 -14.99 -18.44
CA GLU A 414 28.20 -14.47 -18.34
C GLU A 414 28.37 -13.04 -18.86
N ASP A 415 27.42 -12.56 -19.65
CA ASP A 415 27.34 -11.19 -20.16
C ASP A 415 26.90 -10.19 -19.09
N ARG A 416 26.30 -10.64 -17.98
CA ARG A 416 25.83 -9.75 -16.91
C ARG A 416 27.01 -9.20 -16.11
N TRP A 417 27.07 -7.87 -16.01
CA TRP A 417 28.06 -7.14 -15.21
C TRP A 417 28.19 -7.66 -13.78
N THR A 418 27.08 -8.01 -13.13
CA THR A 418 27.07 -8.56 -11.77
C THR A 418 27.93 -9.82 -11.64
N ARG A 419 27.85 -10.74 -12.61
CA ARG A 419 28.64 -11.97 -12.62
C ARG A 419 30.11 -11.66 -12.94
N ARG A 420 30.36 -10.85 -13.97
CA ARG A 420 31.72 -10.43 -14.37
C ARG A 420 32.48 -9.75 -13.24
N VAL A 421 31.86 -8.80 -12.53
CA VAL A 421 32.50 -8.07 -11.42
C VAL A 421 32.83 -9.01 -10.26
N MET A 422 31.95 -9.97 -9.95
CA MET A 422 32.18 -10.92 -8.86
C MET A 422 33.22 -12.01 -9.20
N GLU A 423 33.34 -12.35 -10.49
CA GLU A 423 34.36 -13.28 -11.00
C GLU A 423 35.72 -12.60 -11.27
N TRP A 424 35.71 -11.27 -11.43
CA TRP A 424 36.88 -10.52 -11.85
C TRP A 424 38.05 -10.70 -10.89
N ARG A 425 39.19 -11.10 -11.46
CA ARG A 425 40.49 -11.10 -10.79
C ARG A 425 41.39 -10.18 -11.60
N PRO A 426 41.98 -9.13 -11.02
CA PRO A 426 42.96 -8.31 -11.72
C PRO A 426 44.20 -9.16 -12.04
N TRP A 427 44.59 -9.19 -13.31
CA TRP A 427 45.81 -9.87 -13.78
C TRP A 427 47.04 -8.99 -13.47
N GLY A 428 48.18 -9.59 -13.12
CA GLY A 428 49.44 -8.86 -12.88
C GLY A 428 49.62 -8.25 -11.48
N ASN A 429 48.57 -8.20 -10.65
CA ASN A 429 48.66 -7.70 -9.28
C ASN A 429 48.58 -8.84 -8.25
N THR A 430 49.69 -9.15 -7.60
CA THR A 430 49.72 -10.04 -6.42
C THR A 430 49.27 -9.28 -5.18
N ARG A 431 48.58 -9.96 -4.26
CA ARG A 431 48.25 -9.37 -2.97
C ARG A 431 49.54 -9.08 -2.19
N GLY A 432 49.60 -7.93 -1.52
CA GLY A 432 50.70 -7.61 -0.62
C GLY A 432 50.90 -8.72 0.42
N ARG A 433 52.15 -8.96 0.81
CA ARG A 433 52.50 -9.92 1.87
C ARG A 433 51.95 -9.43 3.21
N GLY A 434 51.34 -10.32 4.01
CA GLY A 434 50.69 -9.97 5.29
C GLY A 434 49.29 -10.58 5.43
N ARG A 435 48.37 -9.91 6.15
CA ARG A 435 46.96 -10.30 6.29
C ARG A 435 46.09 -9.56 5.27
N PRO A 436 45.88 -10.10 4.05
CA PRO A 436 45.07 -9.43 3.04
C PRO A 436 43.59 -9.32 3.48
N PRO A 437 42.87 -8.27 3.07
CA PRO A 437 41.44 -8.14 3.33
C PRO A 437 40.63 -9.33 2.79
N GLN A 438 39.62 -9.78 3.53
CA GLN A 438 38.71 -10.85 3.07
C GLN A 438 37.92 -10.39 1.85
N ARG A 439 37.77 -11.26 0.84
CA ARG A 439 36.87 -11.03 -0.29
C ARG A 439 35.49 -11.57 0.00
N TRP A 440 34.49 -11.07 -0.73
CA TRP A 440 33.11 -11.54 -0.60
C TRP A 440 32.96 -13.04 -0.88
N VAL A 441 33.78 -13.62 -1.77
CA VAL A 441 33.76 -15.05 -2.13
C VAL A 441 34.53 -15.97 -1.17
N ASP A 442 35.38 -15.42 -0.30
CA ASP A 442 36.35 -16.24 0.45
C ASP A 442 35.65 -17.18 1.45
N ASP A 443 34.60 -16.71 2.12
CA ASP A 443 33.78 -17.52 3.04
C ASP A 443 32.91 -18.55 2.29
N ILE A 444 32.41 -18.21 1.11
CA ILE A 444 31.66 -19.15 0.24
C ILE A 444 32.59 -20.30 -0.20
N LYS A 445 33.80 -19.98 -0.66
CA LYS A 445 34.81 -20.98 -1.05
C LYS A 445 35.27 -21.86 0.09
N THR A 446 35.36 -21.28 1.29
CA THR A 446 35.70 -22.03 2.50
C THR A 446 34.65 -23.11 2.83
N HIS A 447 33.42 -22.99 2.31
CA HIS A 447 32.33 -23.92 2.58
C HIS A 447 31.98 -24.83 1.41
N ALA A 448 31.80 -24.27 0.20
CA ALA A 448 31.47 -25.02 -1.01
C ALA A 448 32.68 -25.37 -1.89
N GLY A 449 33.89 -25.05 -1.44
CA GLY A 449 35.13 -25.33 -2.15
C GLY A 449 35.46 -24.34 -3.27
N PRO A 450 36.60 -24.53 -3.97
CA PRO A 450 37.05 -23.64 -5.03
C PRO A 450 36.08 -23.61 -6.23
N ASN A 451 35.39 -24.73 -6.48
CA ASN A 451 34.45 -24.90 -7.60
C ASN A 451 32.99 -24.61 -7.21
N TRP A 452 32.76 -23.81 -6.17
CA TRP A 452 31.42 -23.53 -5.64
C TRP A 452 30.41 -23.05 -6.69
N MET A 453 30.84 -22.38 -7.77
CA MET A 453 29.96 -21.94 -8.85
C MET A 453 29.35 -23.10 -9.63
N GLN A 454 30.12 -24.17 -9.86
CA GLN A 454 29.60 -25.38 -10.51
C GLN A 454 28.61 -26.08 -9.58
N VAL A 455 28.97 -26.20 -8.31
CA VAL A 455 28.11 -26.78 -7.26
C VAL A 455 26.80 -25.98 -7.13
N ALA A 456 26.87 -24.66 -7.21
CA ALA A 456 25.73 -23.76 -7.13
C ALA A 456 24.77 -23.82 -8.33
N ARG A 457 25.17 -24.42 -9.46
CA ARG A 457 24.26 -24.60 -10.61
C ARG A 457 23.13 -25.57 -10.28
N ASP A 458 23.41 -26.62 -9.51
CA ASP A 458 22.36 -27.46 -8.94
C ASP A 458 21.68 -26.76 -7.77
N ARG A 459 20.44 -26.34 -7.99
CA ARG A 459 19.63 -25.63 -6.99
C ARG A 459 19.33 -26.49 -5.77
N LYS A 460 19.21 -27.82 -5.92
CA LYS A 460 18.89 -28.73 -4.81
C LYS A 460 20.10 -28.92 -3.91
N SER A 461 21.25 -29.30 -4.48
CA SER A 461 22.52 -29.38 -3.76
C SER A 461 22.87 -28.08 -3.05
N TRP A 462 22.78 -26.94 -3.75
CA TRP A 462 23.07 -25.62 -3.18
C TRP A 462 22.19 -25.27 -1.97
N LYS A 463 20.89 -25.59 -2.05
CA LYS A 463 19.94 -25.36 -0.95
C LYS A 463 20.26 -26.23 0.26
N ASN A 464 20.65 -27.49 0.06
CA ASN A 464 20.99 -28.40 1.16
C ASN A 464 22.22 -27.94 1.95
N MET A 465 23.15 -27.23 1.30
CA MET A 465 24.34 -26.67 1.97
C MET A 465 24.07 -25.35 2.72
N GLU A 466 22.90 -24.71 2.54
CA GLU A 466 22.55 -23.43 3.15
C GLU A 466 22.63 -23.49 4.68
N GLU A 467 22.09 -24.55 5.29
CA GLU A 467 22.10 -24.68 6.76
C GLU A 467 23.50 -24.80 7.33
N ALA A 468 24.35 -25.59 6.68
CA ALA A 468 25.73 -25.80 7.12
C ALA A 468 26.55 -24.50 7.01
N TYR A 469 26.34 -23.72 5.94
CA TYR A 469 26.99 -22.42 5.76
C TYR A 469 26.57 -21.42 6.84
N VAL A 470 25.27 -21.38 7.15
CA VAL A 470 24.71 -20.48 8.18
C VAL A 470 25.24 -20.84 9.56
N ARG A 471 25.30 -22.13 9.93
CA ARG A 471 25.79 -22.58 11.25
C ARG A 471 27.24 -22.18 11.51
N LYS A 472 28.12 -22.27 10.51
CA LYS A 472 29.55 -21.91 10.62
C LYS A 472 29.81 -20.42 10.83
N ARG A 473 28.83 -19.55 10.53
CA ARG A 473 28.93 -18.10 10.75
C ARG A 473 28.38 -17.67 12.11
N ILE A 474 27.72 -18.59 12.81
CA ILE A 474 27.09 -18.35 14.10
C ILE A 474 28.00 -18.84 15.24
N SER A 475 28.75 -19.93 15.01
CA SER A 475 29.86 -20.40 15.86
C SER A 475 31.03 -19.44 15.81
#